data_AF-A0A9W6JT16-F1
#
_entry.id   AF-A0A9W6JT16-F1
#
_cell.length_a   1.000
_cell.length_b   1.000
_cell.length_c   1.000
_cell.angle_alpha   90.00
_cell.angle_beta   90.00
_cell.angle_gamma   90.00
#
_symmetry.space_group_name_H-M   'P 1'
#
loop_
_entity.id
_entity.type
_entity.pdbx_description
1 polymer ?
#
loop_
_entity_poly.entity_id
_entity_poly.type
_entity_poly.pdbx_seq_one_letter_code
_entity_poly.pdbx_strand_id
1 'polypeptide(L)'
;MWRAWCKLLAGFATAMIGFAGVAAHAQVIEPTIYSDGASCPANCDSHVVLHSSRNGTAYASAPSSSRANPSRCVTGQPCRVCFSESDASCIVATYRGSGPPPNKFDFTPAFYEENCAKPSLPEALRRKCDSFQRTLDRRLRGNVYCVASPQHGACRPIIARAEAAKAQDRPLWDACRRDGEAAFNRAHRNEPNKQRSEACAYERRGTGGPNSAGVTWRRLKPAVCQSGSYVGRDGLDCCDSNLMSLGGLDLECTPFLAPR
;
A
#
# COMPACT_ATOMS: atom_id res chain seq x y z
N MET A 1 -26.36 -44.45 -81.57
CA MET A 1 -26.02 -45.43 -80.51
C MET A 1 -24.91 -44.83 -79.65
N TRP A 2 -25.13 -44.74 -78.33
CA TRP A 2 -24.15 -44.59 -77.22
C TRP A 2 -23.33 -43.28 -77.16
N ARG A 3 -23.06 -42.61 -76.03
CA ARG A 3 -23.35 -42.75 -74.59
C ARG A 3 -23.13 -41.36 -73.94
N ALA A 4 -23.80 -41.12 -72.82
CA ALA A 4 -23.74 -39.92 -71.98
C ALA A 4 -22.62 -39.94 -70.92
N TRP A 5 -22.51 -38.83 -70.14
CA TRP A 5 -22.10 -38.63 -68.73
C TRP A 5 -21.07 -37.47 -68.54
N CYS A 6 -21.43 -36.34 -67.89
CA CYS A 6 -21.36 -36.01 -66.44
C CYS A 6 -19.92 -35.56 -66.01
N LYS A 7 -19.61 -34.42 -65.37
CA LYS A 7 -20.18 -33.78 -64.17
C LYS A 7 -19.76 -32.29 -64.02
N LEU A 8 -20.64 -31.53 -63.39
CA LEU A 8 -20.43 -30.20 -62.79
C LEU A 8 -19.40 -30.23 -61.64
N LEU A 9 -18.60 -29.17 -61.52
CA LEU A 9 -17.89 -28.80 -60.30
C LEU A 9 -18.43 -27.44 -59.80
N ALA A 10 -19.17 -27.49 -58.69
CA ALA A 10 -19.54 -26.33 -57.90
C ALA A 10 -18.49 -26.13 -56.79
N GLY A 11 -17.73 -25.04 -56.86
CA GLY A 11 -16.81 -24.62 -55.79
C GLY A 11 -17.50 -23.62 -54.87
N PHE A 12 -17.81 -24.05 -53.65
CA PHE A 12 -18.23 -23.18 -52.55
C PHE A 12 -16.98 -22.58 -51.89
N ALA A 13 -16.78 -21.26 -52.03
CA ALA A 13 -15.76 -20.52 -51.30
C ALA A 13 -16.36 -20.01 -49.98
N THR A 14 -16.05 -20.68 -48.87
CA THR A 14 -16.45 -20.27 -47.52
C THR A 14 -15.47 -19.23 -46.99
N ALA A 15 -15.89 -17.96 -46.93
CA ALA A 15 -15.13 -16.89 -46.30
C ALA A 15 -15.26 -17.01 -44.77
N MET A 16 -14.19 -17.45 -44.10
CA MET A 16 -14.08 -17.42 -42.64
C MET A 16 -13.76 -16.01 -42.18
N ILE A 17 -14.78 -15.28 -41.72
CA ILE A 17 -14.62 -14.00 -41.02
C ILE A 17 -14.16 -14.31 -39.59
N GLY A 18 -12.85 -14.28 -39.37
CA GLY A 18 -12.26 -14.39 -38.04
C GLY A 18 -12.50 -13.11 -37.24
N PHE A 19 -13.47 -13.13 -36.34
CA PHE A 19 -13.58 -12.10 -35.29
C PHE A 19 -12.41 -12.29 -34.32
N ALA A 20 -11.36 -11.48 -34.49
CA ALA A 20 -10.35 -11.30 -33.47
C ALA A 20 -11.00 -10.61 -32.26
N GLY A 21 -11.52 -11.42 -31.33
CA GLY A 21 -11.97 -10.94 -30.03
C GLY A 21 -10.79 -10.29 -29.32
N VAL A 22 -10.86 -8.97 -29.13
CA VAL A 22 -9.95 -8.25 -28.24
C VAL A 22 -10.18 -8.84 -26.85
N ALA A 23 -9.28 -9.69 -26.39
CA ALA A 23 -9.31 -10.18 -25.01
C ALA A 23 -9.14 -8.96 -24.11
N ALA A 24 -10.24 -8.49 -23.52
CA ALA A 24 -10.20 -7.50 -22.47
C ALA A 24 -9.36 -8.10 -21.34
N HIS A 25 -8.11 -7.63 -21.20
CA HIS A 25 -7.25 -8.06 -20.11
C HIS A 25 -7.94 -7.73 -18.79
N ALA A 26 -8.33 -8.78 -18.05
CA ALA A 26 -8.93 -8.64 -16.74
C ALA A 26 -8.02 -7.78 -15.86
N GLN A 27 -8.58 -6.72 -15.29
CA GLN A 27 -7.81 -5.80 -14.47
C GLN A 27 -7.43 -6.48 -13.15
N VAL A 28 -6.13 -6.60 -12.89
CA VAL A 28 -5.60 -7.13 -11.64
C VAL A 28 -5.29 -5.97 -10.70
N ILE A 29 -5.87 -5.99 -9.51
CA ILE A 29 -5.57 -5.02 -8.45
C ILE A 29 -4.47 -5.59 -7.55
N GLU A 30 -3.43 -4.80 -7.31
CA GLU A 30 -2.31 -5.22 -6.47
C GLU A 30 -2.57 -4.86 -4.99
N PRO A 31 -2.46 -5.82 -4.04
CA PRO A 31 -2.35 -5.48 -2.63
C PRO A 31 -0.97 -4.92 -2.32
N THR A 32 -0.95 -3.77 -1.65
CA THR A 32 0.24 -3.07 -1.18
C THR A 32 0.12 -2.80 0.33
N ILE A 33 1.18 -2.26 0.93
CA ILE A 33 1.28 -2.01 2.36
C ILE A 33 1.74 -0.57 2.59
N TYR A 34 1.22 0.06 3.65
CA TYR A 34 1.59 1.42 4.01
C TYR A 34 1.49 1.66 5.52
N SER A 35 2.22 2.66 6.04
CA SER A 35 2.15 3.09 7.44
C SER A 35 2.49 4.57 7.60
N ASP A 36 1.50 5.45 7.55
CA ASP A 36 1.71 6.91 7.62
C ASP A 36 1.76 7.48 9.06
N GLY A 37 1.90 6.61 10.07
CA GLY A 37 1.91 7.03 11.48
C GLY A 37 0.64 7.79 11.88
N ALA A 38 0.78 9.02 12.37
CA ALA A 38 -0.35 9.85 12.80
C ALA A 38 -1.26 10.34 11.65
N SER A 39 -0.81 10.29 10.40
CA SER A 39 -1.68 10.55 9.23
C SER A 39 -2.46 9.31 8.80
N CYS A 40 -2.08 8.15 9.33
CA CYS A 40 -2.79 6.92 9.06
C CYS A 40 -4.19 6.97 9.70
N PRO A 41 -5.26 6.73 8.92
CA PRO A 41 -6.61 6.70 9.47
C PRO A 41 -6.72 5.74 10.65
N ALA A 42 -7.47 6.16 11.67
CA ALA A 42 -7.71 5.38 12.89
C ALA A 42 -6.44 4.77 13.51
N ASN A 43 -5.33 5.52 13.47
CA ASN A 43 -4.04 5.13 14.05
C ASN A 43 -3.44 3.86 13.42
N CYS A 44 -3.65 3.61 12.13
CA CYS A 44 -3.19 2.39 11.45
C CYS A 44 -3.77 1.10 12.04
N ASP A 45 -5.08 1.09 12.29
CA ASP A 45 -5.75 -0.18 12.62
C ASP A 45 -5.71 -1.16 11.44
N SER A 46 -6.25 -2.36 11.61
CA SER A 46 -6.37 -3.32 10.51
C SER A 46 -7.39 -2.84 9.50
N HIS A 47 -6.90 -2.29 8.38
CA HIS A 47 -7.76 -1.63 7.40
C HIS A 47 -7.21 -1.62 5.98
N VAL A 48 -8.06 -1.14 5.07
CA VAL A 48 -7.72 -0.85 3.68
C VAL A 48 -8.08 0.59 3.30
N VAL A 49 -7.23 1.22 2.50
CA VAL A 49 -7.56 2.41 1.73
C VAL A 49 -7.43 2.11 0.23
N LEU A 50 -8.28 2.75 -0.57
CA LEU A 50 -8.36 2.49 -2.00
C LEU A 50 -8.76 3.75 -2.76
N HIS A 51 -8.44 3.80 -4.05
CA HIS A 51 -8.85 4.94 -4.86
C HIS A 51 -10.38 5.10 -4.89
N SER A 52 -10.88 6.34 -4.80
CA SER A 52 -12.31 6.64 -4.81
C SER A 52 -13.06 6.07 -6.02
N SER A 53 -12.41 5.98 -7.19
CA SER A 53 -12.99 5.39 -8.41
C SER A 53 -13.25 3.89 -8.33
N ARG A 54 -12.70 3.18 -7.33
CA ARG A 54 -13.00 1.77 -7.07
C ARG A 54 -14.14 1.57 -6.09
N ASN A 55 -14.44 2.58 -5.27
CA ASN A 55 -15.48 2.48 -4.26
C ASN A 55 -16.88 2.45 -4.90
N GLY A 56 -17.64 1.38 -4.64
CA GLY A 56 -18.93 1.11 -5.27
C GLY A 56 -18.80 0.45 -6.65
N THR A 57 -17.79 -0.40 -6.81
CA THR A 57 -17.59 -1.22 -8.02
C THR A 57 -17.54 -2.70 -7.66
N ALA A 58 -17.48 -3.59 -8.65
CA ALA A 58 -17.29 -5.02 -8.41
C ALA A 58 -15.99 -5.37 -7.65
N TYR A 59 -15.04 -4.43 -7.58
CA TYR A 59 -13.76 -4.60 -6.89
C TYR A 59 -13.76 -4.08 -5.45
N ALA A 60 -14.67 -3.19 -5.09
CA ALA A 60 -14.79 -2.67 -3.73
C ALA A 60 -16.23 -2.22 -3.47
N SER A 61 -16.95 -2.95 -2.64
CA SER A 61 -18.36 -2.68 -2.34
C SER A 61 -18.74 -3.10 -0.93
N ALA A 62 -19.86 -2.57 -0.43
CA ALA A 62 -20.45 -3.02 0.82
C ALA A 62 -20.72 -4.54 0.76
N PRO A 63 -20.40 -5.34 1.81
CA PRO A 63 -20.55 -6.81 1.76
C PRO A 63 -21.98 -7.29 1.49
N SER A 64 -22.99 -6.50 1.88
CA SER A 64 -24.41 -6.80 1.64
C SER A 64 -24.87 -6.54 0.20
N SER A 65 -24.03 -5.90 -0.64
CA SER A 65 -24.38 -5.58 -2.03
C SER A 65 -23.94 -6.66 -3.01
N SER A 66 -24.71 -6.87 -4.07
CA SER A 66 -24.34 -7.79 -5.15
C SER A 66 -23.29 -7.17 -6.07
N ARG A 67 -22.51 -8.00 -6.77
CA ARG A 67 -21.55 -7.48 -7.78
C ARG A 67 -22.22 -6.78 -8.95
N ALA A 68 -23.42 -7.23 -9.32
CA ALA A 68 -24.19 -6.63 -10.41
C ALA A 68 -24.75 -5.25 -10.03
N ASN A 69 -24.91 -4.97 -8.73
CA ASN A 69 -25.37 -3.68 -8.23
C ASN A 69 -24.57 -3.29 -6.96
N PRO A 70 -23.28 -2.92 -7.12
CA PRO A 70 -22.39 -2.68 -5.99
C PRO A 70 -22.73 -1.37 -5.30
N SER A 71 -22.86 -1.42 -3.97
CA SER A 71 -23.00 -0.22 -3.14
C SER A 71 -21.65 0.21 -2.60
N ARG A 72 -21.45 1.54 -2.44
CA ARG A 72 -20.20 2.10 -1.91
C ARG A 72 -19.93 1.62 -0.48
N CYS A 73 -18.66 1.38 -0.19
CA CYS A 73 -18.14 1.22 1.17
C CYS A 73 -18.21 2.55 1.93
N VAL A 74 -18.56 2.44 3.22
CA VAL A 74 -18.65 3.56 4.16
C VAL A 74 -17.41 3.55 5.05
N THR A 75 -16.81 4.71 5.28
CA THR A 75 -15.61 4.82 6.13
C THR A 75 -15.88 4.27 7.54
N GLY A 76 -14.99 3.43 8.03
CA GLY A 76 -15.10 2.73 9.31
C GLY A 76 -15.99 1.49 9.30
N GLN A 77 -16.54 1.11 8.15
CA GLN A 77 -17.38 -0.09 8.01
C GLN A 77 -16.66 -1.19 7.22
N PRO A 78 -17.09 -2.47 7.38
CA PRO A 78 -16.62 -3.56 6.54
C PRO A 78 -16.84 -3.28 5.05
N CYS A 79 -15.82 -3.54 4.25
CA CYS A 79 -15.81 -3.38 2.81
C CYS A 79 -15.30 -4.68 2.18
N ARG A 80 -16.06 -5.23 1.24
CA ARG A 80 -15.61 -6.36 0.43
C ARG A 80 -14.71 -5.80 -0.67
N VAL A 81 -13.42 -6.14 -0.63
CA VAL A 81 -12.41 -5.79 -1.62
C VAL A 81 -11.99 -7.03 -2.39
N CYS A 82 -12.00 -6.97 -3.71
CA CYS A 82 -11.72 -8.08 -4.61
C CYS A 82 -10.57 -7.73 -5.56
N PHE A 83 -9.61 -8.64 -5.71
CA PHE A 83 -8.41 -8.44 -6.55
C PHE A 83 -8.63 -8.81 -8.03
N SER A 84 -9.80 -9.39 -8.34
CA SER A 84 -10.28 -9.75 -9.66
C SER A 84 -11.82 -9.79 -9.69
N GLU A 85 -12.38 -10.17 -10.83
CA GLU A 85 -13.83 -10.38 -10.99
C GLU A 85 -14.36 -11.66 -10.30
N SER A 86 -13.48 -12.53 -9.78
CA SER A 86 -13.86 -13.75 -9.05
C SER A 86 -14.13 -13.49 -7.56
N ASP A 87 -15.18 -14.11 -6.99
CA ASP A 87 -15.49 -14.06 -5.55
C ASP A 87 -14.42 -14.68 -4.67
N ALA A 88 -13.69 -15.68 -5.19
CA ALA A 88 -12.53 -16.26 -4.51
C ALA A 88 -11.38 -15.26 -4.33
N SER A 89 -11.41 -14.14 -5.05
CA SER A 89 -10.42 -13.07 -4.91
C SER A 89 -10.81 -11.99 -3.90
N CYS A 90 -11.90 -12.16 -3.16
CA CYS A 90 -12.38 -11.15 -2.22
C CYS A 90 -11.94 -11.39 -0.79
N ILE A 91 -11.74 -10.31 -0.06
CA ILE A 91 -11.62 -10.28 1.40
C ILE A 91 -12.47 -9.15 1.95
N VAL A 92 -12.84 -9.24 3.23
CA VAL A 92 -13.50 -8.15 3.95
C VAL A 92 -12.46 -7.44 4.81
N ALA A 93 -12.37 -6.13 4.66
CA ALA A 93 -11.49 -5.26 5.44
C ALA A 93 -12.24 -4.00 5.87
N THR A 94 -11.82 -3.37 6.97
CA THR A 94 -12.35 -2.06 7.36
C THR A 94 -11.92 -1.01 6.35
N TYR A 95 -12.85 -0.29 5.73
CA TYR A 95 -12.52 0.76 4.77
C TYR A 95 -12.23 2.10 5.46
N ARG A 96 -11.11 2.73 5.15
CA ARG A 96 -10.69 3.99 5.80
C ARG A 96 -10.61 5.20 4.88
N GLY A 97 -11.10 5.09 3.65
CA GLY A 97 -11.18 6.22 2.72
C GLY A 97 -10.29 6.08 1.49
N SER A 98 -10.02 7.23 0.86
CA SER A 98 -9.22 7.27 -0.37
C SER A 98 -7.78 6.90 -0.10
N GLY A 99 -7.15 6.22 -1.07
CA GLY A 99 -5.76 5.79 -0.98
C GLY A 99 -5.04 5.81 -2.33
N PRO A 100 -4.27 4.77 -2.67
CA PRO A 100 -3.33 4.75 -3.79
C PRO A 100 -4.05 4.84 -5.14
N PRO A 101 -3.30 4.89 -6.26
CA PRO A 101 -3.89 4.84 -7.60
C PRO A 101 -4.85 3.65 -7.81
N PRO A 102 -5.78 3.73 -8.78
CA PRO A 102 -6.89 2.78 -8.92
C PRO A 102 -6.52 1.30 -9.09
N ASN A 103 -5.28 0.96 -9.42
CA ASN A 103 -4.83 -0.42 -9.59
C ASN A 103 -4.23 -1.03 -8.31
N LYS A 104 -4.34 -0.34 -7.16
CA LYS A 104 -3.79 -0.78 -5.88
C LYS A 104 -4.82 -0.67 -4.75
N PHE A 105 -4.66 -1.55 -3.77
CA PHE A 105 -5.29 -1.46 -2.45
C PHE A 105 -4.19 -1.45 -1.40
N ASP A 106 -4.11 -0.38 -0.62
CA ASP A 106 -3.12 -0.26 0.45
C ASP A 106 -3.73 -0.78 1.75
N PHE A 107 -3.09 -1.78 2.33
CA PHE A 107 -3.46 -2.35 3.62
C PHE A 107 -2.40 -2.00 4.67
N THR A 108 -2.78 -1.97 5.95
CA THR A 108 -1.82 -1.72 7.04
C THR A 108 -1.02 -2.98 7.42
N PRO A 109 0.13 -2.84 8.09
CA PRO A 109 0.83 -3.97 8.70
C PRO A 109 -0.07 -4.81 9.61
N ALA A 110 -0.93 -4.17 10.41
CA ALA A 110 -1.92 -4.84 11.27
C ALA A 110 -2.85 -5.75 10.47
N PHE A 111 -3.32 -5.32 9.29
CA PHE A 111 -4.13 -6.16 8.42
C PHE A 111 -3.38 -7.42 7.97
N TYR A 112 -2.12 -7.28 7.56
CA TYR A 112 -1.33 -8.44 7.14
C TYR A 112 -1.02 -9.38 8.32
N GLU A 113 -0.71 -8.85 9.50
CA GLU A 113 -0.49 -9.66 10.71
C GLU A 113 -1.72 -10.49 11.07
N GLU A 114 -2.91 -9.89 11.03
CA GLU A 114 -4.17 -10.59 11.30
C GLU A 114 -4.54 -11.63 10.23
N ASN A 115 -4.17 -11.41 8.97
CA ASN A 115 -4.70 -12.19 7.85
C ASN A 115 -3.70 -13.19 7.26
N CYS A 116 -2.39 -12.92 7.25
CA CYS A 116 -1.40 -13.78 6.59
C CYS A 116 -1.30 -15.19 7.17
N ALA A 117 -1.72 -15.40 8.42
CA ALA A 117 -1.76 -16.73 9.03
C ALA A 117 -3.02 -17.54 8.67
N LYS A 118 -4.02 -16.94 8.00
CA LYS A 118 -5.29 -17.62 7.69
C LYS A 118 -5.12 -18.60 6.52
N PRO A 119 -5.73 -19.80 6.60
CA PRO A 119 -5.56 -20.84 5.56
C PRO A 119 -6.25 -20.47 4.24
N SER A 120 -7.33 -19.69 4.27
CA SER A 120 -8.10 -19.30 3.09
C SER A 120 -7.93 -17.81 2.81
N LEU A 121 -6.84 -17.46 2.13
CA LEU A 121 -6.60 -16.11 1.60
C LEU A 121 -6.84 -16.05 0.09
N PRO A 122 -7.39 -14.94 -0.43
CA PRO A 122 -7.31 -14.62 -1.84
C PRO A 122 -5.88 -14.76 -2.36
N GLU A 123 -5.73 -15.30 -3.55
CA GLU A 123 -4.41 -15.62 -4.11
C GLU A 123 -3.48 -14.40 -4.15
N ALA A 124 -4.02 -13.21 -4.46
CA ALA A 124 -3.24 -11.98 -4.47
C ALA A 124 -2.63 -11.64 -3.10
N LEU A 125 -3.40 -11.79 -2.01
CA LEU A 125 -2.90 -11.58 -0.65
C LEU A 125 -1.95 -12.69 -0.22
N ARG A 126 -2.26 -13.95 -0.52
CA ARG A 126 -1.36 -15.08 -0.23
C ARG A 126 0.02 -14.85 -0.84
N ARG A 127 0.08 -14.51 -2.14
CA ARG A 127 1.35 -14.19 -2.83
C ARG A 127 2.09 -13.03 -2.17
N LYS A 128 1.38 -12.02 -1.67
CA LYS A 128 1.97 -10.88 -0.96
C LYS A 128 2.53 -11.28 0.40
N CYS A 129 1.76 -12.03 1.20
CA CYS A 129 2.21 -12.60 2.47
C CYS A 129 3.45 -13.49 2.30
N ASP A 130 3.44 -14.39 1.31
CA ASP A 130 4.60 -15.24 1.00
C ASP A 130 5.82 -14.41 0.62
N SER A 131 5.61 -13.31 -0.12
CA SER A 131 6.69 -12.38 -0.46
C SER A 131 7.25 -11.67 0.76
N PHE A 132 6.41 -11.25 1.70
CA PHE A 132 6.84 -10.64 2.94
C PHE A 132 7.64 -11.62 3.79
N GLN A 133 7.18 -12.87 3.89
CA GLN A 133 7.91 -13.92 4.62
C GLN A 133 9.29 -14.16 4.01
N ARG A 134 9.41 -14.28 2.68
CA ARG A 134 10.73 -14.39 2.02
C ARG A 134 11.65 -13.20 2.30
N THR A 135 11.10 -11.99 2.35
CA THR A 135 11.85 -10.80 2.75
C THR A 135 12.32 -10.91 4.19
N LEU A 136 11.44 -11.30 5.12
CA LEU A 136 11.77 -11.50 6.53
C LEU A 136 12.88 -12.53 6.71
N ASP A 137 12.75 -13.71 6.09
CA ASP A 137 13.74 -14.78 6.16
C ASP A 137 15.12 -14.32 5.66
N ARG A 138 15.14 -13.49 4.61
CA ARG A 138 16.37 -12.90 4.06
C ARG A 138 16.95 -11.84 4.99
N ARG A 139 16.14 -10.89 5.46
CA ARG A 139 16.58 -9.72 6.23
C ARG A 139 16.99 -10.08 7.65
N LEU A 140 16.28 -11.00 8.29
CA LEU A 140 16.54 -11.40 9.67
C LEU A 140 17.63 -12.47 9.80
N ARG A 141 18.13 -13.02 8.68
CA ARG A 141 19.29 -13.92 8.68
C ARG A 141 20.54 -13.16 9.12
N GLY A 142 20.97 -13.42 10.34
CA GLY A 142 22.14 -12.76 10.94
C GLY A 142 21.88 -11.34 11.44
N ASN A 143 20.64 -10.84 11.36
CA ASN A 143 20.27 -9.53 11.85
C ASN A 143 19.14 -9.61 12.90
N VAL A 144 19.06 -8.59 13.73
CA VAL A 144 17.94 -8.28 14.61
C VAL A 144 17.22 -7.04 14.07
N TYR A 145 15.90 -7.05 14.11
CA TYR A 145 15.09 -5.90 13.75
C TYR A 145 14.86 -5.04 14.98
N CYS A 146 15.49 -3.87 14.99
CA CYS A 146 15.65 -3.05 16.18
C CYS A 146 14.36 -2.38 16.65
N VAL A 147 13.39 -2.15 15.77
CA VAL A 147 12.09 -1.62 16.21
C VAL A 147 11.31 -2.66 17.04
N ALA A 148 11.43 -3.94 16.67
CA ALA A 148 10.84 -5.05 17.43
C ALA A 148 11.72 -5.54 18.60
N SER A 149 12.97 -5.07 18.72
CA SER A 149 13.91 -5.49 19.77
C SER A 149 14.82 -4.34 20.21
N PRO A 150 14.25 -3.20 20.68
CA PRO A 150 15.00 -1.98 20.96
C PRO A 150 16.07 -2.14 22.06
N GLN A 151 15.87 -3.09 22.96
CA GLN A 151 16.76 -3.40 24.07
C GLN A 151 18.03 -4.17 23.67
N HIS A 152 18.07 -4.78 22.48
CA HIS A 152 19.24 -5.51 21.99
C HIS A 152 20.46 -4.58 21.90
N GLY A 153 21.64 -5.05 22.31
CA GLY A 153 22.84 -4.21 22.42
C GLY A 153 23.17 -3.44 21.14
N ALA A 154 23.11 -4.12 19.99
CA ALA A 154 23.33 -3.52 18.68
C ALA A 154 22.21 -2.55 18.23
N CYS A 155 21.03 -2.62 18.83
CA CYS A 155 19.86 -1.82 18.47
C CYS A 155 19.75 -0.51 19.23
N ARG A 156 20.29 -0.45 20.45
CA ARG A 156 20.27 0.76 21.28
C ARG A 156 20.72 2.03 20.55
N PRO A 157 21.88 2.08 19.85
CA PRO A 157 22.30 3.30 19.15
C PRO A 157 21.36 3.67 17.98
N ILE A 158 20.80 2.69 17.28
CA ILE A 158 19.88 2.91 16.16
C ILE A 158 18.58 3.55 16.67
N ILE A 159 18.00 2.95 17.71
CA ILE A 159 16.74 3.43 18.30
C ILE A 159 16.95 4.79 18.99
N ALA A 160 18.06 4.98 19.71
CA ALA A 160 18.37 6.27 20.33
C ALA A 160 18.46 7.40 19.29
N ARG A 161 19.08 7.15 18.13
CA ARG A 161 19.13 8.14 17.03
C ARG A 161 17.74 8.46 16.49
N ALA A 162 16.89 7.45 16.29
CA ALA A 162 15.55 7.63 15.77
C ALA A 162 14.65 8.39 16.76
N GLU A 163 14.75 8.08 18.05
CA GLU A 163 14.08 8.83 19.12
C GLU A 163 14.56 10.27 19.21
N ALA A 164 15.87 10.53 19.08
CA ALA A 164 16.40 11.90 19.07
C ALA A 164 15.84 12.72 17.90
N ALA A 165 15.77 12.13 16.69
CA ALA A 165 15.19 12.80 15.53
C ALA A 165 13.70 13.13 15.74
N LYS A 166 12.96 12.20 16.36
CA LYS A 166 11.55 12.37 16.70
C LYS A 166 11.33 13.44 17.76
N ALA A 167 12.13 13.43 18.82
CA ALA A 167 12.09 14.42 19.89
C ALA A 167 12.43 15.82 19.37
N GLN A 168 13.40 15.94 18.46
CA GLN A 168 13.75 17.20 17.81
C GLN A 168 12.62 17.72 16.91
N ASP A 169 11.92 16.83 16.21
CA ASP A 169 10.83 17.21 15.29
C ASP A 169 9.51 17.53 16.02
N ARG A 170 9.31 16.96 17.22
CA ARG A 170 8.06 17.05 18.00
C ARG A 170 7.55 18.48 18.21
N PRO A 171 8.36 19.46 18.67
CA PRO A 171 7.87 20.82 18.88
C PRO A 171 7.35 21.49 17.61
N LEU A 172 7.97 21.20 16.46
CA LEU A 172 7.53 21.73 15.17
C LEU A 172 6.22 21.10 14.72
N TRP A 173 6.05 19.80 14.95
CA TRP A 173 4.80 19.11 14.66
C TRP A 173 3.66 19.61 15.54
N ASP A 174 3.88 19.70 16.85
CA ASP A 174 2.88 20.22 17.80
C ASP A 174 2.48 21.66 17.47
N ALA A 175 3.46 22.51 17.13
CA ALA A 175 3.19 23.87 16.69
C ALA A 175 2.38 23.91 15.39
N CYS A 176 2.74 23.10 14.39
CA CYS A 176 1.97 23.03 13.15
C CYS A 176 0.54 22.54 13.38
N ARG A 177 0.34 21.52 14.23
CA ARG A 177 -0.99 20.98 14.55
C ARG A 177 -1.86 21.99 15.29
N ARG A 178 -1.27 22.81 16.17
CA ARG A 178 -1.96 23.86 16.91
C ARG A 178 -2.30 25.06 16.02
N ASP A 179 -1.34 25.54 15.23
CA ASP A 179 -1.46 26.80 14.50
C ASP A 179 -2.09 26.60 13.10
N GLY A 180 -2.07 25.37 12.59
CA GLY A 180 -2.47 25.01 11.23
C GLY A 180 -1.34 25.24 10.21
N GLU A 181 -1.31 24.39 9.16
CA GLU A 181 -0.23 24.39 8.16
C GLU A 181 0.03 25.75 7.52
N ALA A 182 -1.04 26.47 7.15
CA ALA A 182 -0.90 27.75 6.45
C ALA A 182 -0.21 28.81 7.32
N ALA A 183 -0.58 28.92 8.60
CA ALA A 183 0.03 29.84 9.53
C ALA A 183 1.48 29.41 9.86
N PHE A 184 1.66 28.14 10.20
CA PHE A 184 2.95 27.56 10.53
C PHE A 184 3.97 27.75 9.40
N ASN A 185 3.58 27.46 8.15
CA ASN A 185 4.46 27.59 6.98
C ASN A 185 4.81 29.05 6.65
N ARG A 186 3.92 30.00 6.97
CA ARG A 186 4.17 31.44 6.81
C ARG A 186 5.20 31.94 7.82
N ALA A 187 5.10 31.47 9.06
CA ALA A 187 6.08 31.76 10.11
C ALA A 187 7.48 31.22 9.74
N HIS A 188 7.53 30.03 9.13
CA HIS A 188 8.76 29.38 8.68
C HIS A 188 9.06 29.59 7.18
N ARG A 189 8.73 30.75 6.61
CA ARG A 189 8.89 31.02 5.16
C ARG A 189 10.34 30.91 4.68
N ASN A 190 11.29 31.22 5.56
CA ASN A 190 12.73 31.21 5.29
C ASN A 190 13.41 29.89 5.73
N GLU A 191 12.64 28.91 6.20
CA GLU A 191 13.15 27.63 6.72
C GLU A 191 12.44 26.46 6.02
N PRO A 192 12.75 26.20 4.73
CA PRO A 192 12.00 25.23 3.92
C PRO A 192 11.94 23.81 4.50
N ASN A 193 12.98 23.40 5.23
CA ASN A 193 13.06 22.09 5.89
C ASN A 193 12.08 21.93 7.06
N LYS A 194 11.61 23.03 7.66
CA LYS A 194 10.60 23.03 8.73
C LYS A 194 9.18 23.00 8.18
N GLN A 195 8.96 23.52 6.97
CA GLN A 195 7.63 23.63 6.36
C GLN A 195 6.96 22.25 6.19
N ARG A 196 5.65 22.22 6.43
CA ARG A 196 4.83 21.01 6.49
C ARG A 196 3.68 21.01 5.47
N SER A 197 3.14 19.83 5.20
CA SER A 197 1.90 19.63 4.45
C SER A 197 1.17 18.37 4.94
N GLU A 198 -0.05 18.17 4.45
CA GLU A 198 -0.85 16.95 4.66
C GLU A 198 -1.04 16.60 6.14
N ALA A 199 -1.87 17.39 6.81
CA ALA A 199 -2.13 17.35 8.25
C ALA A 199 -0.88 17.56 9.13
N CYS A 200 0.09 18.33 8.64
CA CYS A 200 1.41 18.58 9.22
C CYS A 200 2.39 17.39 9.21
N ALA A 201 2.04 16.29 8.54
CA ALA A 201 2.84 15.07 8.60
C ALA A 201 4.03 15.05 7.65
N TYR A 202 3.89 15.68 6.50
CA TYR A 202 4.86 15.61 5.44
C TYR A 202 5.66 16.90 5.35
N GLU A 203 6.84 16.85 4.74
CA GLU A 203 7.50 18.06 4.28
C GLU A 203 6.71 18.73 3.16
N ARG A 204 6.75 20.06 3.11
CA ARG A 204 6.00 20.79 2.07
C ARG A 204 6.58 20.63 0.66
N ARG A 205 7.91 20.66 0.54
CA ARG A 205 8.60 20.89 -0.75
C ARG A 205 9.08 19.63 -1.49
N GLY A 206 8.98 18.46 -0.89
CA GLY A 206 9.41 17.21 -1.52
C GLY A 206 10.91 17.13 -1.79
N THR A 207 11.69 16.75 -0.77
CA THR A 207 13.12 16.51 -0.83
C THR A 207 13.46 15.03 -1.01
N GLY A 208 12.46 14.15 -1.09
CA GLY A 208 12.64 12.74 -1.45
C GLY A 208 12.92 12.56 -2.95
N GLY A 209 13.78 11.60 -3.28
CA GLY A 209 14.12 11.24 -4.65
C GLY A 209 15.22 12.09 -5.29
N PRO A 210 15.22 12.23 -6.63
CA PRO A 210 14.26 11.65 -7.58
C PRO A 210 14.38 10.12 -7.70
N ASN A 211 13.29 9.44 -8.06
CA ASN A 211 13.35 8.05 -8.51
C ASN A 211 13.90 7.95 -9.95
N SER A 212 13.98 6.73 -10.51
CA SER A 212 14.48 6.50 -11.88
C SER A 212 13.67 7.19 -12.98
N ALA A 213 12.46 7.66 -12.67
CA ALA A 213 11.60 8.43 -13.58
C ALA A 213 11.69 9.95 -13.33
N GLY A 214 12.61 10.42 -12.49
CA GLY A 214 12.76 11.85 -12.19
C GLY A 214 11.75 12.39 -11.17
N VAL A 215 10.91 11.52 -10.59
CA VAL A 215 9.82 11.94 -9.69
C VAL A 215 10.36 12.11 -8.27
N THR A 216 10.14 13.29 -7.69
CA THR A 216 10.37 13.57 -6.26
C THR A 216 9.12 13.31 -5.44
N TRP A 217 9.29 13.10 -4.13
CA TRP A 217 8.19 12.90 -3.20
C TRP A 217 8.39 13.69 -1.91
N ARG A 218 7.31 13.85 -1.15
CA ARG A 218 7.33 14.44 0.19
C ARG A 218 7.62 13.35 1.21
N ARG A 219 8.62 13.59 2.05
CA ARG A 219 8.98 12.73 3.16
C ARG A 219 8.11 12.99 4.38
N LEU A 220 7.65 11.92 5.02
CA LEU A 220 7.14 11.92 6.39
C LEU A 220 8.16 12.52 7.33
N LYS A 221 7.65 13.24 8.34
CA LYS A 221 8.47 13.86 9.36
C LYS A 221 8.55 12.99 10.61
N PRO A 222 9.70 12.95 11.32
CA PRO A 222 9.93 12.02 12.42
C PRO A 222 8.84 12.00 13.50
N ALA A 223 8.29 13.16 13.88
CA ALA A 223 7.27 13.23 14.93
C ALA A 223 5.94 12.56 14.57
N VAL A 224 5.68 12.30 13.28
CA VAL A 224 4.43 11.69 12.82
C VAL A 224 4.30 10.24 13.25
N CYS A 225 5.42 9.51 13.30
CA CYS A 225 5.37 8.11 13.70
C CYS A 225 4.95 7.99 15.17
N GLN A 226 4.09 7.01 15.45
CA GLN A 226 3.57 6.72 16.79
C GLN A 226 4.68 6.23 17.72
N SER A 227 4.42 6.17 19.03
CA SER A 227 5.40 5.64 19.99
C SER A 227 5.90 4.25 19.58
N GLY A 228 7.21 4.01 19.64
CA GLY A 228 7.80 2.75 19.19
C GLY A 228 7.85 2.56 17.66
N SER A 229 7.52 3.58 16.85
CA SER A 229 7.74 3.57 15.41
C SER A 229 8.49 4.82 14.93
N TYR A 230 9.15 4.67 13.77
CA TYR A 230 10.13 5.62 13.27
C TYR A 230 10.08 5.73 11.75
N VAL A 231 10.31 6.92 11.22
CA VAL A 231 10.34 7.16 9.77
C VAL A 231 11.46 6.35 9.14
N GLY A 232 11.13 5.66 8.05
CA GLY A 232 12.07 4.85 7.28
C GLY A 232 13.08 5.67 6.44
N ARG A 233 13.88 4.94 5.67
CA ARG A 233 14.99 5.48 4.89
C ARG A 233 14.56 6.61 3.96
N ASP A 234 13.55 6.36 3.15
CA ASP A 234 13.08 7.23 2.08
C ASP A 234 12.03 8.23 2.60
N GLY A 235 11.52 8.00 3.81
CA GLY A 235 10.51 8.83 4.46
C GLY A 235 9.14 8.64 3.83
N LEU A 236 8.87 7.45 3.30
CA LEU A 236 7.57 7.11 2.74
C LEU A 236 6.65 6.52 3.81
N ASP A 237 7.22 5.81 4.78
CA ASP A 237 6.46 5.09 5.79
C ASP A 237 7.13 5.13 7.17
N CYS A 238 6.33 4.82 8.21
CA CYS A 238 6.76 4.54 9.56
C CYS A 238 7.02 3.03 9.74
N CYS A 239 8.23 2.69 10.13
CA CYS A 239 8.63 1.35 10.54
C CYS A 239 8.29 1.15 12.01
N ASP A 240 7.41 0.19 12.31
CA ASP A 240 6.98 -0.18 13.66
C ASP A 240 7.50 -1.59 14.05
N SER A 241 7.09 -2.08 15.22
CA SER A 241 7.48 -3.39 15.73
C SER A 241 6.80 -4.57 15.04
N ASN A 242 5.79 -4.33 14.20
CA ASN A 242 5.14 -5.38 13.42
C ASN A 242 6.10 -5.87 12.34
N LEU A 243 6.39 -7.17 12.32
CA LEU A 243 7.31 -7.72 11.32
C LEU A 243 6.76 -7.59 9.89
N MET A 244 5.44 -7.47 9.70
CA MET A 244 4.87 -7.18 8.38
C MET A 244 5.32 -5.82 7.85
N SER A 245 5.62 -4.84 8.71
CA SER A 245 6.23 -3.57 8.31
C SER A 245 7.61 -3.80 7.69
N LEU A 246 8.47 -4.60 8.33
CA LEU A 246 9.77 -4.97 7.73
C LEU A 246 9.61 -5.80 6.46
N GLY A 247 8.72 -6.80 6.46
CA GLY A 247 8.51 -7.69 5.32
C GLY A 247 7.97 -6.95 4.09
N GLY A 248 7.09 -5.98 4.31
CA GLY A 248 6.37 -5.27 3.27
C GLY A 248 6.99 -3.95 2.82
N LEU A 249 7.59 -3.19 3.73
CA LEU A 249 8.28 -1.94 3.41
C LEU A 249 9.78 -2.17 3.09
N ASP A 250 10.32 -3.35 3.40
CA ASP A 250 11.65 -3.86 3.01
C ASP A 250 12.81 -2.85 3.13
N LEU A 251 13.16 -2.20 2.02
CA LEU A 251 14.26 -1.25 1.95
C LEU A 251 14.03 -0.03 2.85
N GLU A 252 12.77 0.35 3.07
CA GLU A 252 12.40 1.48 3.90
C GLU A 252 12.76 1.25 5.37
N CYS A 253 12.57 0.02 5.85
CA CYS A 253 12.84 -0.37 7.24
C CYS A 253 14.22 -1.01 7.46
N THR A 254 15.03 -1.13 6.40
CA THR A 254 16.40 -1.63 6.48
C THR A 254 17.32 -0.85 7.43
N PRO A 255 17.20 0.49 7.61
CA PRO A 255 18.00 1.22 8.61
C PRO A 255 17.83 0.74 10.06
N PHE A 256 16.77 -0.03 10.34
CA PHE A 256 16.49 -0.62 11.65
C PHE A 256 16.94 -2.09 11.76
N LEU A 257 17.75 -2.58 10.85
CA LEU A 257 18.42 -3.88 10.99
C LEU A 257 19.82 -3.68 11.58
N ALA A 258 20.16 -4.45 12.61
CA ALA A 258 21.51 -4.54 13.14
C ALA A 258 22.01 -5.99 13.11
N PRO A 259 23.32 -6.23 12.98
CA PRO A 259 23.88 -7.56 13.17
C PRO A 259 23.52 -8.13 14.55
N ARG A 260 23.30 -9.44 14.62
CA ARG A 260 23.14 -10.17 15.89
C ARG A 260 24.47 -10.31 16.61
#